data_AF-A0A2M7CG57-F1
#
_entry.id   AF-A0A2M7CG57-F1
#
_cell.length_a   1.000
_cell.length_b   1.000
_cell.length_c   1.000
_cell.angle_alpha   90.00
_cell.angle_beta   90.00
_cell.angle_gamma   90.00
#
_symmetry.space_group_name_H-M   'P 1'
#
loop_
_entity.id
_entity.type
_entity.pdbx_description
1 polymer ?
#
loop_
_entity_poly.entity_id
_entity_poly.type
_entity_poly.pdbx_seq_one_letter_code
_entity_poly.pdbx_strand_id
1 'polypeptide(L)' 'LKTSVYFGLNTVGASIWKLIQEPKKVSEIRDAILKEYDVEPDRCETDLLMLLQELLDKELIEVKNETGK' A
#
# COMPACT_ATOMS: atom_id res chain seq x y z
N LEU A 1 -23.68 7.72 6.59
CA LEU A 1 -22.74 8.27 5.58
C LEU A 1 -21.91 7.11 5.06
N LYS A 2 -21.87 6.95 3.74
CA LYS A 2 -21.49 5.71 3.04
C LYS A 2 -19.99 5.45 3.16
N THR A 3 -19.58 4.48 3.99
CA THR A 3 -18.24 3.87 3.99
C THR A 3 -18.02 2.95 2.79
N SER A 4 -18.63 3.27 1.64
CA SER A 4 -18.32 2.68 0.33
C SER A 4 -17.07 3.33 -0.26
N VAL A 5 -16.18 3.87 0.59
CA VAL A 5 -14.89 4.40 0.15
C VAL A 5 -13.98 3.19 -0.02
N TYR A 6 -14.12 2.56 -1.17
CA TYR A 6 -13.01 2.13 -2.01
C TYR A 6 -11.94 1.24 -1.37
N PHE A 7 -12.31 0.41 -0.39
CA PHE A 7 -11.92 -1.01 -0.44
C PHE A 7 -12.58 -1.67 -1.66
N GLY A 8 -12.35 -1.12 -2.85
CA GLY A 8 -12.35 -1.92 -4.06
C GLY A 8 -11.22 -2.91 -3.86
N LEU A 9 -11.52 -4.00 -3.16
CA LEU A 9 -10.68 -5.15 -2.97
C LEU A 9 -10.50 -5.81 -4.35
N ASN A 10 -9.82 -5.11 -5.26
CA ASN A 10 -8.90 -5.79 -6.12
C ASN A 10 -7.98 -6.54 -5.14
N THR A 11 -7.76 -7.82 -5.41
CA THR A 11 -6.95 -8.75 -4.61
C THR A 11 -5.65 -8.10 -4.12
N VAL A 12 -5.05 -7.23 -4.95
CA VAL A 12 -3.91 -6.36 -4.64
C VAL A 12 -4.08 -5.49 -3.38
N GLY A 13 -5.18 -4.71 -3.26
CA GLY A 13 -5.39 -3.82 -2.12
C GLY A 13 -5.54 -4.59 -0.79
N ALA A 14 -6.16 -5.78 -0.85
CA ALA A 14 -6.23 -6.70 0.27
C ALA A 14 -4.84 -7.21 0.69
N SER A 15 -4.00 -7.56 -0.29
CA SER A 15 -2.63 -8.00 -0.05
C SER A 15 -1.78 -6.87 0.54
N ILE A 16 -1.89 -5.64 0.03
CA ILE A 16 -1.19 -4.48 0.62
C ILE A 16 -1.62 -4.30 2.08
N TRP A 17 -2.92 -4.31 2.38
CA TRP A 17 -3.42 -4.16 3.75
C TRP A 17 -2.86 -5.23 4.72
N LYS A 18 -2.71 -6.47 4.26
CA LYS A 18 -2.08 -7.55 5.05
C LYS A 18 -0.58 -7.32 5.23
N LEU A 19 0.11 -6.84 4.19
CA LEU A 19 1.56 -6.61 4.22
C LEU A 19 1.95 -5.47 5.18
N ILE A 20 1.12 -4.43 5.30
CA ILE A 20 1.36 -3.26 6.15
C ILE A 20 0.94 -3.46 7.62
N GLN A 21 0.41 -4.63 7.99
CA GLN A 21 0.14 -4.96 9.40
C GLN A 21 1.43 -4.97 10.24
N GLU A 22 2.57 -5.17 9.59
CA GLU A 22 3.89 -5.04 10.19
C GLU A 22 4.66 -3.90 9.50
N PRO A 23 5.57 -3.20 10.22
CA PRO A 23 6.43 -2.20 9.62
C PRO A 23 7.27 -2.82 8.50
N LYS A 24 7.04 -2.36 7.27
CA LYS A 24 7.78 -2.82 6.09
C LYS A 24 8.18 -1.64 5.21
N LYS A 25 9.25 -1.83 4.44
CA LYS A 25 9.65 -0.84 3.44
C LYS A 25 8.65 -0.87 2.29
N VAL A 26 8.32 0.32 1.77
CA VAL A 26 7.41 0.48 0.62
C VAL A 26 7.90 -0.35 -0.58
N SER A 27 9.22 -0.42 -0.79
CA SER A 27 9.84 -1.25 -1.82
C SER A 27 9.55 -2.74 -1.65
N GLU A 28 9.60 -3.26 -0.42
CA GLU A 28 9.31 -4.68 -0.15
C GLU A 28 7.84 -5.02 -0.37
N ILE A 29 6.94 -4.09 -0.04
CA ILE A 29 5.51 -4.23 -0.31
C ILE A 29 5.28 -4.27 -1.83
N ARG A 30 5.86 -3.33 -2.58
CA ARG A 30 5.78 -3.30 -4.05
C ARG A 30 6.30 -4.60 -4.67
N ASP A 31 7.49 -5.05 -4.26
CA ASP A 31 8.10 -6.26 -4.81
C ASP A 31 7.29 -7.53 -4.48
N ALA A 32 6.63 -7.58 -3.32
CA ALA A 32 5.71 -8.65 -2.98
C ALA A 32 4.48 -8.66 -3.90
N ILE A 33 3.91 -7.49 -4.19
CA ILE A 33 2.77 -7.35 -5.12
C ILE A 33 3.18 -7.75 -6.54
N LEU A 34 4.33 -7.29 -7.05
CA LEU A 34 4.81 -7.65 -8.39
C LEU A 34 5.11 -9.15 -8.55
N LYS A 35 5.41 -9.86 -7.46
CA LYS A 35 5.59 -11.32 -7.49
C LYS A 35 4.26 -12.08 -7.49
N GLU A 36 3.24 -11.54 -6.81
CA GLU A 36 1.94 -12.19 -6.66
C GLU A 36 0.98 -11.85 -7.81
N TYR A 37 1.18 -10.68 -8.44
CA TYR A 37 0.33 -10.15 -9.49
C TYR A 37 1.15 -9.76 -10.71
N ASP A 38 0.67 -10.16 -11.89
CA ASP A 38 1.24 -9.76 -13.18
C ASP A 38 0.77 -8.34 -13.53
N VAL A 39 1.40 -7.34 -12.90
CA VAL A 39 1.10 -5.91 -13.06
C VAL A 39 2.35 -5.14 -13.44
N GLU A 40 2.19 -4.04 -14.17
CA GLU A 40 3.33 -3.18 -14.51
C GLU A 40 3.90 -2.48 -13.27
N PRO A 41 5.23 -2.39 -13.14
CA PRO A 41 5.89 -1.83 -11.96
C PRO A 41 5.52 -0.37 -11.69
N ASP A 42 5.51 0.50 -12.70
CA ASP A 42 5.13 1.91 -12.56
C ASP A 42 3.68 2.07 -12.08
N ARG A 43 2.78 1.23 -12.58
CA ARG A 43 1.38 1.23 -12.16
C ARG A 43 1.24 0.73 -10.72
N CYS A 44 1.90 -0.37 -10.39
CA CYS A 44 1.92 -0.93 -9.03
C CYS A 44 2.43 0.09 -8.01
N GLU A 45 3.51 0.81 -8.34
CA GLU A 45 4.08 1.81 -7.45
C GLU A 45 3.14 3.00 -7.26
N THR A 46 2.54 3.50 -8.35
CA THR A 46 1.57 4.59 -8.30
C THR A 46 0.35 4.22 -7.44
N ASP A 47 -0.25 3.05 -7.69
CA ASP A 47 -1.41 2.56 -6.94
C ASP A 47 -1.08 2.31 -5.47
N LEU A 48 0.10 1.73 -5.18
CA LEU A 48 0.57 1.52 -3.81
C LEU A 48 0.74 2.85 -3.06
N LEU A 49 1.40 3.83 -3.66
CA LEU A 49 1.64 5.14 -3.05
C LEU A 49 0.33 5.89 -2.81
N MET A 50 -0.61 5.86 -3.78
CA MET A 50 -1.94 6.44 -3.59
C MET A 50 -2.67 5.82 -2.40
N LEU A 51 -2.66 4.50 -2.29
CA LEU A 51 -3.30 3.80 -1.17
C LEU A 51 -2.64 4.16 0.18
N LEU A 52 -1.31 4.14 0.26
CA LEU A 52 -0.59 4.51 1.47
C LEU A 52 -0.87 5.96 1.88
N GLN A 53 -0.93 6.87 0.90
CA GLN A 53 -1.28 8.27 1.15
C GLN A 53 -2.69 8.40 1.71
N GLU A 54 -3.69 7.74 1.12
CA GLU A 54 -5.07 7.74 1.65
C GLU A 54 -5.15 7.18 3.07
N LEU A 55 -4.38 6.13 3.38
CA LEU A 55 -4.33 5.56 4.72
C LEU A 55 -3.66 6.49 5.72
N LEU A 56 -2.62 7.21 5.30
CA LEU A 56 -1.93 8.21 6.09
C LEU A 56 -2.85 9.41 6.39
N ASP A 57 -3.57 9.92 5.39
CA ASP A 57 -4.55 11.00 5.53
C ASP A 57 -5.71 10.64 6.48
N LYS A 58 -5.99 9.34 6.63
CA LYS A 58 -6.97 8.81 7.58
C LYS A 58 -6.37 8.46 8.95
N GLU A 59 -5.09 8.74 9.16
CA GLU A 59 -4.34 8.42 10.38
C GLU A 59 -4.38 6.91 10.74
N LEU A 60 -4.53 6.05 9.73
CA LEU A 60 -4.61 4.59 9.92
C LEU A 60 -3.23 3.93 9.92
N ILE A 61 -2.23 4.60 9.35
CA ILE A 61 -0.84 4.16 9.32
C ILE A 61 0.09 5.32 9.70
N GLU A 62 1.32 4.98 10.08
CA GLU A 62 2.40 5.94 10.29
C GLU A 62 3.52 5.65 9.28
N VAL A 63 3.96 6.69 8.56
CA VAL A 63 5.10 6.59 7.64
C VAL A 63 6.34 7.13 8.33
N LYS A 64 7.34 6.27 8.50
CA LYS A 64 8.66 6.66 9.01
C LYS A 64 9.61 6.78 7.85
N ASN A 65 10.10 7.99 7.62
CA ASN A 65 11.29 8.18 6.80
C ASN A 65 12.48 7.70 7.63
N GLU A 66 13.12 6.60 7.22
CA GLU A 66 14.43 6.21 7.75
C GLU A 66 15.44 7.28 7.30
N THR A 67 15.40 8.44 7.96
CA THR A 67 16.45 9.44 7.86
C THR A 67 17.60 8.87 8.67
N GLY A 68 18.38 8.00 8.03
CA GLY A 68 19.64 7.53 8.57
C GLY A 68 20.48 8.74 8.94
N LYS A 69 20.73 8.89 10.25
CA LYS A 69 21.82 9.69 10.78
C LYS A 69 22.87 8.73 11.32
#